data_AF-A0A7S3QQW6-F1
#
_entry.id   AF-A0A7S3QQW6-F1
#
_cell.length_a   1.000
_cell.length_b   1.000
_cell.length_c   1.000
_cell.angle_alpha   90.00
_cell.angle_beta   90.00
_cell.angle_gamma   90.00
#
_symmetry.space_group_name_H-M   'P 1'
#
loop_
_entity.id
_entity.type
_entity.pdbx_description
1 polymer ?
#
loop_
_entity_poly.entity_id
_entity_poly.type
_entity_poly.pdbx_seq_one_letter_code
_entity_poly.pdbx_strand_id
1 'polypeptide(L)'
;MAPEQSDYGKTCAQFWQELRLPDLQQQLDVAGLAIAEQQEAAAKNRRQLADATREFKRSAPEATHKGVGPLLRSYQEEIDRLTRRAKHGENAFLELYQKLYEAPDPAPALAMGFETASRVAELELENRKLSTSLHEYQTESTVLKNQDGTIRKLEEKVRMLEATLEERGQEVAEIREQAIADADAARAAQAQEREMQLTQMLMEARGSLAAMQKLHHASQNQLFAMQSQSEEEKVGRQHELELATAELERAQERLMALEREKEQMVSAAEKQKAGPSDSSQQGAERAALNIEESMRQELYTQREIGARLRAEIAGLRQELEESGSMWAARVEGLKATIQATEQHARAMEEQLAMRPTNQQVEELRQQVRMLHAVSCNSVGEEEEAEGETRTPGGLLQMRQSVDAGDNAKGQSGGFGSLEALLLQKNRHLEHELTMARLKVVDTTAQLDAVGTQVADLEAQLSERQVLISRLEDDLLASRTNQNGAAGASQQQGLPGQAQGLLGYEEAGGSGQQQQPQEDSSMIKVVCNQRDR
;
A
#
# COMPACT_ATOMS: atom_id res chain seq x y z
N MET A 1 0.42 -52.75 5.27
CA MET A 1 -0.10 -53.78 6.22
C MET A 1 -0.99 -53.11 7.24
N ALA A 2 -1.99 -53.80 7.77
CA ALA A 2 -2.73 -53.31 8.93
C ALA A 2 -1.80 -53.26 10.16
N PRO A 3 -1.99 -52.33 11.12
CA PRO A 3 -1.10 -52.19 12.28
C PRO A 3 -0.96 -53.51 13.08
N GLU A 4 -2.08 -54.22 13.30
CA GLU A 4 -2.12 -55.50 14.01
C GLU A 4 -1.24 -56.59 13.36
N GLN A 5 -1.08 -56.58 12.03
CA GLN A 5 -0.22 -57.53 11.32
C GLN A 5 1.27 -57.19 11.48
N SER A 6 1.60 -55.90 11.64
CA SER A 6 2.97 -55.44 11.89
C SER A 6 3.44 -55.89 13.28
N ASP A 7 2.60 -55.71 14.30
CA ASP A 7 2.97 -56.03 15.68
C ASP A 7 3.05 -57.54 15.91
N TYR A 8 2.11 -58.34 15.35
CA TYR A 8 2.23 -59.80 15.37
C TYR A 8 3.52 -60.30 14.70
N GLY A 9 3.90 -59.70 13.57
CA GLY A 9 5.13 -60.04 12.87
C GLY A 9 6.39 -59.74 13.69
N LYS A 10 6.44 -58.59 14.37
CA LYS A 10 7.56 -58.23 15.28
C LYS A 10 7.66 -59.21 16.44
N THR A 11 6.53 -59.55 17.07
CA THR A 11 6.48 -60.54 18.16
C THR A 11 6.99 -61.91 17.69
N CYS A 12 6.64 -62.32 16.47
CA CYS A 12 7.15 -63.56 15.87
C CYS A 12 8.68 -63.51 15.65
N ALA A 13 9.21 -62.41 15.09
CA ALA A 13 10.65 -62.24 14.89
C ALA A 13 11.43 -62.25 16.23
N GLN A 14 10.92 -61.55 17.24
CA GLN A 14 11.48 -61.55 18.60
C GLN A 14 11.48 -62.96 19.20
N PHE A 15 10.37 -63.69 19.10
CA PHE A 15 10.28 -65.08 19.59
C PHE A 15 11.34 -65.98 18.98
N TRP A 16 11.54 -65.96 17.65
CA TRP A 16 12.56 -66.79 17.00
C TRP A 16 13.99 -66.37 17.34
N GLN A 17 14.22 -65.06 17.52
CA GLN A 17 15.51 -64.51 17.97
C GLN A 17 15.85 -64.89 19.42
N GLU A 18 14.85 -64.96 20.30
CA GLU A 18 14.99 -65.40 21.70
C GLU A 18 15.11 -66.91 21.83
N LEU A 19 14.37 -67.67 21.02
CA LEU A 19 14.41 -69.14 20.98
C LEU A 19 15.78 -69.67 20.57
N ARG A 20 16.49 -68.94 19.70
CA ARG A 20 17.81 -69.27 19.15
C ARG A 20 17.86 -70.71 18.66
N LEU A 21 17.21 -70.97 17.53
CA LEU A 21 17.08 -72.32 16.98
C LEU A 21 18.41 -73.12 16.95
N PRO A 22 19.59 -72.55 16.61
CA PRO A 22 20.86 -73.29 16.66
C PRO A 22 21.27 -73.74 18.07
N ASP A 23 21.04 -72.91 19.11
CA ASP A 23 21.34 -73.25 20.50
C ASP A 23 20.39 -74.36 21.00
N LEU A 24 19.12 -74.31 20.58
CA LEU A 24 18.11 -75.33 20.88
C LEU A 24 18.41 -76.65 20.16
N GLN A 25 18.83 -76.61 18.89
CA GLN A 25 19.24 -77.80 18.13
C GLN A 25 20.39 -78.52 18.87
N GLN A 26 21.44 -77.82 19.27
CA GLN A 26 22.55 -78.41 20.05
C GLN A 26 22.10 -79.05 21.37
N GLN A 27 21.14 -78.46 22.08
CA GLN A 27 20.58 -79.05 23.31
C GLN A 27 19.79 -80.34 23.01
N LEU A 28 19.05 -80.37 21.91
CA LEU A 28 18.30 -81.55 21.47
C LEU A 28 19.21 -82.66 20.92
N ASP A 29 20.35 -82.32 20.28
CA ASP A 29 21.38 -83.28 19.86
C ASP A 29 21.89 -84.08 21.07
N VAL A 30 22.25 -83.39 22.16
CA VAL A 30 22.73 -83.99 23.40
C VAL A 30 21.67 -84.90 24.03
N ALA A 31 20.40 -84.45 24.03
CA ALA A 31 19.29 -85.27 24.51
C ALA A 31 19.03 -86.51 23.63
N GLY A 32 19.15 -86.37 22.31
CA GLY A 32 19.01 -87.46 21.34
C GLY A 32 20.10 -88.53 21.49
N LEU A 33 21.36 -88.10 21.69
CA LEU A 33 22.47 -89.00 22.01
C LEU A 33 22.24 -89.75 23.33
N ALA A 34 21.83 -89.06 24.39
CA ALA A 34 21.52 -89.68 25.68
C ALA A 34 20.35 -90.68 25.58
N ILE A 35 19.33 -90.41 24.75
CA ILE A 35 18.25 -91.36 24.44
C ILE A 35 18.80 -92.61 23.74
N ALA A 36 19.70 -92.46 22.76
CA ALA A 36 20.29 -93.59 22.04
C ALA A 36 21.15 -94.48 22.98
N GLU A 37 21.98 -93.88 23.84
CA GLU A 37 22.74 -94.61 24.87
C GLU A 37 21.82 -95.35 25.84
N GLN A 38 20.75 -94.69 26.30
CA GLN A 38 19.78 -95.28 27.22
C GLN A 38 18.97 -96.41 26.57
N GLN A 39 18.66 -96.33 25.27
CA GLN A 39 18.03 -97.42 24.51
C GLN A 39 18.95 -98.66 24.44
N GLU A 40 20.25 -98.47 24.16
CA GLU A 40 21.21 -99.57 24.14
C GLU A 40 21.37 -100.20 25.54
N ALA A 41 21.54 -99.36 26.56
CA ALA A 41 21.65 -99.79 27.96
C ALA A 41 20.40 -100.57 28.41
N ALA A 42 19.20 -100.07 28.12
CA ALA A 42 17.94 -100.74 28.41
C ALA A 42 17.81 -102.09 27.67
N ALA A 43 18.21 -102.16 26.40
CA ALA A 43 18.20 -103.39 25.62
C ALA A 43 19.18 -104.44 26.19
N LYS A 44 20.38 -104.02 26.61
CA LYS A 44 21.40 -104.87 27.25
C LYS A 44 20.94 -105.38 28.62
N ASN A 45 20.46 -104.48 29.48
CA ASN A 45 19.98 -104.82 30.82
C ASN A 45 18.75 -105.75 30.77
N ARG A 46 17.85 -105.54 29.80
CA ARG A 46 16.69 -106.42 29.57
C ARG A 46 17.09 -107.83 29.13
N ARG A 47 18.16 -107.99 28.33
CA ARG A 47 18.72 -109.31 27.99
C ARG A 47 19.32 -109.98 29.23
N GLN A 48 20.17 -109.27 29.98
CA GLN A 48 20.78 -109.78 31.22
C GLN A 48 19.73 -110.23 32.25
N LEU A 49 18.66 -109.43 32.45
CA LEU A 49 17.57 -109.79 33.35
C LEU A 49 16.81 -111.04 32.88
N ALA A 50 16.59 -111.20 31.57
CA ALA A 50 15.95 -112.39 31.02
C ALA A 50 16.80 -113.65 31.26
N ASP A 51 18.12 -113.58 31.09
CA ASP A 51 19.02 -114.70 31.31
C ASP A 51 19.21 -115.02 32.80
N ALA A 52 19.33 -114.02 33.67
CA ALA A 52 19.31 -114.20 35.12
C ALA A 52 17.99 -114.85 35.61
N THR A 53 16.84 -114.44 35.03
CA THR A 53 15.54 -115.04 35.34
C THR A 53 15.45 -116.49 34.87
N ARG A 54 16.08 -116.84 33.74
CA ARG A 54 16.17 -118.23 33.25
C ARG A 54 17.05 -119.09 34.15
N GLU A 55 18.19 -118.57 34.61
CA GLU A 55 19.10 -119.30 35.48
C GLU A 55 18.50 -119.53 36.88
N PHE A 56 17.82 -118.52 37.44
CA PHE A 56 17.04 -118.69 38.67
C PHE A 56 15.95 -119.77 38.54
N LYS A 57 15.24 -119.81 37.41
CA LYS A 57 14.26 -120.87 37.12
C LYS A 57 14.87 -122.26 36.95
N ARG A 58 16.17 -122.37 36.65
CA ARG A 58 16.90 -123.64 36.51
C ARG A 58 17.46 -124.15 37.84
N SER A 59 17.95 -123.24 38.69
CA SER A 59 18.68 -123.58 39.92
C SER A 59 17.81 -123.63 41.19
N ALA A 60 16.66 -122.95 41.23
CA ALA A 60 15.83 -122.89 42.43
C ALA A 60 14.93 -124.12 42.63
N PRO A 61 14.68 -124.55 43.88
CA PRO A 61 13.88 -125.75 44.17
C PRO A 61 12.38 -125.53 43.89
N GLU A 62 11.70 -126.58 43.40
CA GLU A 62 10.38 -126.50 42.76
C GLU A 62 9.28 -125.87 43.63
N ALA A 63 9.37 -126.00 44.96
CA ALA A 63 8.45 -125.36 45.90
C ALA A 63 8.48 -123.81 45.80
N THR A 64 9.63 -123.21 45.48
CA THR A 64 9.77 -121.74 45.36
C THR A 64 9.10 -121.18 44.10
N HIS A 65 9.04 -121.96 43.02
CA HIS A 65 8.42 -121.53 41.77
C HIS A 65 6.91 -121.26 41.90
N LYS A 66 6.21 -121.95 42.81
CA LYS A 66 4.77 -121.78 43.03
C LYS A 66 4.40 -120.38 43.55
N GLY A 67 5.23 -119.80 44.42
CA GLY A 67 5.03 -118.43 44.94
C GLY A 67 5.66 -117.34 44.07
N VAL A 68 6.89 -117.56 43.61
CA VAL A 68 7.68 -116.53 42.90
C VAL A 68 7.31 -116.43 41.41
N GLY A 69 6.81 -117.51 40.79
CA GLY A 69 6.48 -117.56 39.36
C GLY A 69 5.36 -116.60 38.91
N PRO A 70 4.24 -116.44 39.65
CA PRO A 70 3.24 -115.41 39.36
C PRO A 70 3.79 -113.99 39.55
N LEU A 71 4.57 -113.75 40.61
CA LEU A 71 5.16 -112.44 40.91
C LEU A 71 6.14 -111.98 39.81
N LEU A 72 7.02 -112.88 39.35
CA LEU A 72 7.93 -112.60 38.24
C LEU A 72 7.19 -112.25 36.94
N ARG A 73 6.02 -112.85 36.68
CA ARG A 73 5.20 -112.49 35.51
C ARG A 73 4.62 -111.08 35.63
N SER A 74 4.11 -110.71 36.80
CA SER A 74 3.63 -109.34 37.07
C SER A 74 4.73 -108.30 36.87
N TYR A 75 5.94 -108.53 37.39
CA TYR A 75 7.09 -107.65 37.14
C TYR A 75 7.49 -107.61 35.66
N GLN A 76 7.41 -108.72 34.93
CA GLN A 76 7.69 -108.75 33.48
C GLN A 76 6.66 -107.95 32.67
N GLU A 77 5.37 -108.08 33.00
CA GLU A 77 4.30 -107.30 32.36
C GLU A 77 4.46 -105.79 32.60
N GLU A 78 4.84 -105.39 33.81
CA GLU A 78 5.07 -103.98 34.12
C GLU A 78 6.35 -103.44 33.45
N ILE A 79 7.45 -104.22 33.43
CA ILE A 79 8.66 -103.87 32.67
C ILE A 79 8.33 -103.73 31.16
N ASP A 80 7.43 -104.56 30.61
CA ASP A 80 6.98 -104.47 29.23
C ASP A 80 6.09 -103.26 28.94
N ARG A 81 5.30 -102.80 29.92
CA ARG A 81 4.53 -101.55 29.84
C ARG A 81 5.45 -100.34 29.90
N LEU A 82 6.38 -100.31 30.87
CA LEU A 82 7.39 -99.27 30.99
C LEU A 82 8.26 -99.18 29.73
N THR A 83 8.72 -100.32 29.19
CA THR A 83 9.49 -100.36 27.93
C THR A 83 8.67 -99.80 26.75
N ARG A 84 7.38 -100.12 26.65
CA ARG A 84 6.51 -99.58 25.58
C ARG A 84 6.26 -98.09 25.74
N ARG A 85 6.04 -97.60 26.96
CA ARG A 85 5.84 -96.17 27.26
C ARG A 85 7.11 -95.35 26.96
N ALA A 86 8.28 -95.85 27.37
CA ALA A 86 9.57 -95.23 27.10
C ALA A 86 9.80 -95.10 25.58
N LYS A 87 9.74 -96.20 24.84
CA LYS A 87 9.87 -96.21 23.38
C LYS A 87 8.90 -95.27 22.65
N HIS A 88 7.67 -95.13 23.13
CA HIS A 88 6.71 -94.21 22.53
C HIS A 88 7.14 -92.75 22.71
N GLY A 89 7.58 -92.35 23.91
CA GLY A 89 8.09 -91.00 24.18
C GLY A 89 9.41 -90.72 23.46
N GLU A 90 10.33 -91.68 23.43
CA GLU A 90 11.60 -91.60 22.71
C GLU A 90 11.38 -91.43 21.20
N ASN A 91 10.50 -92.22 20.58
CA ASN A 91 10.18 -92.09 19.16
C ASN A 91 9.51 -90.75 18.85
N ALA A 92 8.54 -90.31 19.68
CA ALA A 92 7.87 -89.01 19.50
C ALA A 92 8.85 -87.83 19.63
N PHE A 93 9.83 -87.92 20.53
CA PHE A 93 10.94 -86.96 20.62
C PHE A 93 11.77 -86.96 19.34
N LEU A 94 12.22 -88.13 18.87
CA LEU A 94 13.07 -88.25 17.67
C LEU A 94 12.37 -87.77 16.39
N GLU A 95 11.07 -88.03 16.25
CA GLU A 95 10.24 -87.53 15.14
C GLU A 95 10.10 -86.00 15.11
N LEU A 96 10.03 -85.35 16.28
CA LEU A 96 10.01 -83.89 16.40
C LEU A 96 11.39 -83.29 16.19
N TYR A 97 12.40 -83.87 16.82
CA TYR A 97 13.80 -83.47 16.73
C TYR A 97 14.29 -83.48 15.28
N GLN A 98 14.02 -84.54 14.50
CA GLN A 98 14.42 -84.58 13.09
C GLN A 98 13.86 -83.38 12.30
N LYS A 99 12.56 -83.08 12.46
CA LYS A 99 11.91 -81.96 11.75
C LYS A 99 12.47 -80.60 12.18
N LEU A 100 12.85 -80.45 13.44
CA LEU A 100 13.37 -79.20 13.99
C LEU A 100 14.87 -79.02 13.68
N TYR A 101 15.62 -80.11 13.50
CA TYR A 101 17.02 -80.11 13.08
C TYR A 101 17.17 -79.83 11.57
N GLU A 102 16.26 -80.36 10.75
CA GLU A 102 16.21 -80.08 9.30
C GLU A 102 15.69 -78.65 8.97
N ALA A 103 15.06 -77.97 9.93
CA ALA A 103 14.51 -76.64 9.74
C ALA A 103 15.61 -75.55 9.73
N PRO A 104 15.68 -74.67 8.71
CA PRO A 104 16.56 -73.51 8.74
C PRO A 104 16.06 -72.48 9.76
N ASP A 105 16.98 -71.74 10.38
CA ASP A 105 16.65 -70.65 11.30
C ASP A 105 15.88 -69.53 10.57
N PRO A 106 14.63 -69.21 10.96
CA PRO A 106 13.86 -68.14 10.34
C PRO A 106 14.28 -66.73 10.82
N ALA A 107 14.99 -66.59 11.94
CA ALA A 107 15.28 -65.29 12.54
C ALA A 107 16.04 -64.31 11.60
N PRO A 108 17.08 -64.73 10.85
CA PRO A 108 17.78 -63.84 9.91
C PRO A 108 16.89 -63.39 8.73
N ALA A 109 16.03 -64.28 8.23
CA ALA A 109 15.11 -63.96 7.13
C ALA A 109 14.00 -63.00 7.58
N LEU A 110 13.49 -63.17 8.80
CA LEU A 110 12.52 -62.26 9.41
C LEU A 110 13.14 -60.87 9.65
N ALA A 111 14.35 -60.80 10.22
CA ALA A 111 15.05 -59.53 10.46
C ALA A 111 15.25 -58.72 9.16
N MET A 112 15.80 -59.35 8.11
CA MET A 112 15.94 -58.74 6.78
C MET A 112 14.59 -58.35 6.16
N GLY A 113 13.53 -59.13 6.41
CA GLY A 113 12.16 -58.79 6.00
C GLY A 113 11.64 -57.50 6.66
N PHE A 114 11.94 -57.29 7.95
CA PHE A 114 11.60 -56.06 8.65
C PHE A 114 12.43 -54.85 8.21
N GLU A 115 13.74 -55.00 8.03
CA GLU A 115 14.62 -53.93 7.53
C GLU A 115 14.19 -53.48 6.12
N THR A 116 13.92 -54.43 5.22
CA THR A 116 13.44 -54.11 3.87
C THR A 116 12.05 -53.49 3.88
N ALA A 117 11.12 -53.97 4.70
CA ALA A 117 9.81 -53.34 4.84
C ALA A 117 9.89 -51.91 5.40
N SER A 118 10.76 -51.65 6.39
CA SER A 118 11.00 -50.30 6.90
C SER A 118 11.55 -49.40 5.79
N ARG A 119 12.57 -49.87 5.05
CA ARG A 119 13.19 -49.09 3.98
C ARG A 119 12.24 -48.80 2.82
N VAL A 120 11.33 -49.72 2.50
CA VAL A 120 10.26 -49.48 1.52
C VAL A 120 9.29 -48.40 2.02
N ALA A 121 8.87 -48.43 3.29
CA ALA A 121 7.97 -47.42 3.85
C ALA A 121 8.61 -46.00 3.88
N GLU A 122 9.90 -45.91 4.18
CA GLU A 122 10.69 -44.66 4.08
C GLU A 122 10.70 -44.13 2.63
N LEU A 123 11.06 -44.99 1.67
CA LEU A 123 11.13 -44.62 0.25
C LEU A 123 9.76 -44.25 -0.33
N GLU A 124 8.67 -44.90 0.10
CA GLU A 124 7.31 -44.49 -0.26
C GLU A 124 6.96 -43.10 0.29
N LEU A 125 7.37 -42.78 1.52
CA LEU A 125 7.15 -41.48 2.13
C LEU A 125 7.96 -40.38 1.41
N GLU A 126 9.23 -40.64 1.11
CA GLU A 126 10.09 -39.75 0.32
C GLU A 126 9.51 -39.53 -1.09
N ASN A 127 9.06 -40.58 -1.76
CA ASN A 127 8.48 -40.50 -3.10
C ASN A 127 7.17 -39.69 -3.10
N ARG A 128 6.31 -39.84 -2.09
CA ARG A 128 5.10 -39.01 -1.90
C ARG A 128 5.46 -37.54 -1.71
N LYS A 129 6.43 -37.21 -0.84
CA LYS A 129 6.91 -35.83 -0.62
C LYS A 129 7.49 -35.20 -1.90
N LEU A 130 8.32 -35.94 -2.63
CA LEU A 130 8.87 -35.49 -3.91
C LEU A 130 7.75 -35.28 -4.95
N SER A 131 6.73 -36.14 -4.97
CA SER A 131 5.58 -36.02 -5.87
C SER A 131 4.72 -34.80 -5.55
N THR A 132 4.49 -34.48 -4.26
CA THR A 132 3.76 -33.27 -3.87
C THR A 132 4.54 -32.00 -4.22
N SER A 133 5.83 -31.93 -3.90
CA SER A 133 6.64 -30.76 -4.27
C SER A 133 6.81 -30.59 -5.78
N LEU A 134 6.89 -31.68 -6.54
CA LEU A 134 6.89 -31.62 -8.00
C LEU A 134 5.55 -31.10 -8.55
N HIS A 135 4.42 -31.46 -7.93
CA HIS A 135 3.11 -30.92 -8.28
C HIS A 135 2.99 -29.42 -7.93
N GLU A 136 3.48 -29.01 -6.76
CA GLU A 136 3.58 -27.60 -6.35
C GLU A 136 4.40 -26.78 -7.35
N TYR A 137 5.61 -27.23 -7.72
CA TYR A 137 6.41 -26.54 -8.74
C TYR A 137 5.74 -26.51 -10.13
N GLN A 138 4.93 -27.52 -10.47
CA GLN A 138 4.14 -27.50 -11.71
C GLN A 138 3.03 -26.45 -11.66
N THR A 139 2.27 -26.36 -10.57
CA THR A 139 1.20 -25.36 -10.43
C THR A 139 1.79 -23.96 -10.39
N GLU A 140 2.86 -23.72 -9.62
CA GLU A 140 3.62 -22.47 -9.62
C GLU A 140 4.11 -22.10 -11.03
N SER A 141 4.71 -23.04 -11.76
CA SER A 141 5.15 -22.79 -13.15
C SER A 141 4.00 -22.39 -14.09
N THR A 142 2.80 -22.96 -13.91
CA THR A 142 1.63 -22.52 -14.69
C THR A 142 1.11 -21.15 -14.28
N VAL A 143 1.17 -20.81 -12.98
CA VAL A 143 0.78 -19.49 -12.46
C VAL A 143 1.76 -18.43 -12.98
N LEU A 144 3.07 -18.68 -12.94
CA LEU A 144 4.09 -17.79 -13.49
C LEU A 144 3.89 -17.54 -14.99
N LYS A 145 3.62 -18.58 -15.80
CA LYS A 145 3.31 -18.41 -17.24
C LYS A 145 2.06 -17.55 -17.49
N ASN A 146 1.05 -17.65 -16.62
CA ASN A 146 -0.15 -16.80 -16.70
C ASN A 146 0.16 -15.35 -16.29
N GLN A 147 1.05 -15.15 -15.32
CA GLN A 147 1.55 -13.83 -14.92
C GLN A 147 2.39 -13.18 -16.03
N ASP A 148 3.32 -13.91 -16.67
CA ASP A 148 4.08 -13.44 -17.85
C ASP A 148 3.15 -12.98 -18.98
N GLY A 149 2.09 -13.74 -19.27
CA GLY A 149 1.06 -13.38 -20.24
C GLY A 149 0.22 -12.16 -19.85
N THR A 150 0.19 -11.81 -18.56
CA THR A 150 -0.47 -10.60 -18.05
C THR A 150 0.47 -9.40 -18.08
N ILE A 151 1.75 -9.58 -17.71
CA ILE A 151 2.81 -8.58 -17.78
C ILE A 151 2.94 -8.08 -19.22
N ARG A 152 3.07 -8.97 -20.21
CA ARG A 152 3.13 -8.58 -21.63
C ARG A 152 1.95 -7.72 -22.10
N LYS A 153 0.73 -8.01 -21.63
CA LYS A 153 -0.47 -7.21 -21.94
C LYS A 153 -0.48 -5.85 -21.25
N LEU A 154 0.19 -5.71 -20.10
CA LEU A 154 0.36 -4.44 -19.41
C LEU A 154 1.48 -3.62 -20.07
N GLU A 155 2.61 -4.23 -20.42
CA GLU A 155 3.69 -3.62 -21.20
C GLU A 155 3.19 -3.10 -22.56
N GLU A 156 2.39 -3.88 -23.29
CA GLU A 156 1.79 -3.46 -24.55
C GLU A 156 0.81 -2.28 -24.37
N LYS A 157 0.02 -2.27 -23.28
CA LYS A 157 -0.84 -1.13 -22.92
C LYS A 157 -0.05 0.12 -22.54
N VAL A 158 1.05 -0.02 -21.78
CA VAL A 158 1.93 1.10 -21.43
C VAL A 158 2.54 1.68 -22.70
N ARG A 159 3.11 0.84 -23.58
CA ARG A 159 3.66 1.27 -24.86
C ARG A 159 2.64 1.97 -25.76
N MET A 160 1.39 1.48 -25.79
CA MET A 160 0.30 2.14 -26.52
C MET A 160 -0.05 3.51 -25.91
N LEU A 161 -0.09 3.63 -24.57
CA LEU A 161 -0.33 4.90 -23.90
C LEU A 161 0.81 5.89 -24.13
N GLU A 162 2.07 5.44 -24.04
CA GLU A 162 3.27 6.24 -24.35
C GLU A 162 3.21 6.78 -25.78
N ALA A 163 2.93 5.92 -26.78
CA ALA A 163 2.76 6.35 -28.17
C ALA A 163 1.65 7.42 -28.33
N THR A 164 0.48 7.26 -27.68
CA THR A 164 -0.58 8.28 -27.73
C THR A 164 -0.24 9.58 -26.99
N LEU A 165 0.69 9.54 -26.02
CA LEU A 165 1.19 10.73 -25.34
C LEU A 165 2.26 11.44 -26.17
N GLU A 166 3.11 10.70 -26.88
CA GLU A 166 4.06 11.25 -27.86
C GLU A 166 3.32 11.91 -29.03
N GLU A 167 2.30 11.25 -29.60
CA GLU A 167 1.46 11.78 -30.68
C GLU A 167 0.76 13.08 -30.26
N ARG A 168 0.09 13.11 -29.09
CA ARG A 168 -0.49 14.35 -28.54
C ARG A 168 0.56 15.41 -28.19
N GLY A 169 1.76 14.99 -27.80
CA GLY A 169 2.89 15.89 -27.58
C GLY A 169 3.32 16.59 -28.87
N GLN A 170 3.35 15.86 -29.98
CA GLN A 170 3.61 16.38 -31.32
C GLN A 170 2.49 17.31 -31.77
N GLU A 171 1.22 16.90 -31.68
CA GLU A 171 0.06 17.76 -32.00
C GLU A 171 0.10 19.10 -31.24
N VAL A 172 0.37 19.08 -29.93
CA VAL A 172 0.46 20.30 -29.11
C VAL A 172 1.69 21.13 -29.46
N ALA A 173 2.81 20.51 -29.88
CA ALA A 173 3.98 21.23 -30.36
C ALA A 173 3.71 21.93 -31.70
N GLU A 174 3.09 21.23 -32.66
CA GLU A 174 2.70 21.79 -33.96
C GLU A 174 1.72 22.96 -33.81
N ILE A 175 0.68 22.82 -32.98
CA ILE A 175 -0.28 23.89 -32.68
C ILE A 175 0.42 25.11 -32.07
N ARG A 176 1.42 24.90 -31.19
CA ARG A 176 2.20 26.00 -30.61
C ARG A 176 3.12 26.67 -31.63
N GLU A 177 3.76 25.91 -32.50
CA GLU A 177 4.62 26.45 -33.55
C GLU A 177 3.81 27.27 -34.56
N GLN A 178 2.64 26.77 -34.98
CA GLN A 178 1.68 27.51 -35.81
C GLN A 178 1.23 28.81 -35.13
N ALA A 179 0.83 28.75 -33.85
CA ALA A 179 0.39 29.93 -33.10
C ALA A 179 1.50 30.99 -32.92
N ILE A 180 2.76 30.56 -32.80
CA ILE A 180 3.93 31.48 -32.77
C ILE A 180 4.14 32.10 -34.15
N ALA A 181 4.10 31.29 -35.22
CA ALA A 181 4.25 31.77 -36.59
C ALA A 181 3.16 32.79 -36.98
N ASP A 182 1.90 32.54 -36.60
CA ASP A 182 0.78 33.46 -36.81
C ASP A 182 0.97 34.77 -36.01
N ALA A 183 1.43 34.68 -34.75
CA ALA A 183 1.72 35.85 -33.93
C ALA A 183 2.90 36.68 -34.47
N ASP A 184 3.90 36.04 -35.06
CA ASP A 184 5.03 36.69 -35.72
C ASP A 184 4.62 37.33 -37.05
N ALA A 185 3.81 36.65 -37.85
CA ALA A 185 3.23 37.19 -39.07
C ALA A 185 2.35 38.42 -38.79
N ALA A 186 1.50 38.37 -37.76
CA ALA A 186 0.68 39.50 -37.32
C ALA A 186 1.54 40.68 -36.83
N ARG A 187 2.61 40.41 -36.07
CA ARG A 187 3.57 41.46 -35.64
C ARG A 187 4.30 42.09 -36.82
N ALA A 188 4.74 41.28 -37.79
CA ALA A 188 5.39 41.76 -39.00
C ALA A 188 4.45 42.64 -39.85
N ALA A 189 3.20 42.20 -40.06
CA ALA A 189 2.19 42.99 -40.78
C ALA A 189 1.90 44.33 -40.09
N GLN A 190 1.75 44.33 -38.76
CA GLN A 190 1.52 45.57 -37.98
C GLN A 190 2.74 46.49 -37.97
N ALA A 191 3.97 45.96 -38.06
CA ALA A 191 5.18 46.76 -38.23
C ALA A 191 5.23 47.40 -39.63
N GLN A 192 4.91 46.63 -40.67
CA GLN A 192 4.88 47.10 -42.06
C GLN A 192 3.79 48.16 -42.29
N GLU A 193 2.62 48.02 -41.67
CA GLU A 193 1.56 49.05 -41.73
C GLU A 193 2.02 50.36 -41.08
N ARG A 194 2.67 50.29 -39.90
CA ARG A 194 3.26 51.48 -39.25
C ARG A 194 4.37 52.10 -40.10
N GLU A 195 5.19 51.31 -40.77
CA GLU A 195 6.22 51.81 -41.68
C GLU A 195 5.58 52.54 -42.88
N MET A 196 4.50 52.01 -43.47
CA MET A 196 3.72 52.71 -44.49
C MET A 196 3.13 54.04 -43.99
N GLN A 197 2.54 54.05 -42.79
CA GLN A 197 1.98 55.27 -42.19
C GLN A 197 3.08 56.32 -41.91
N LEU A 198 4.22 55.90 -41.35
CA LEU A 198 5.37 56.78 -41.09
C LEU A 198 6.00 57.32 -42.37
N THR A 199 6.14 56.49 -43.40
CA THR A 199 6.67 56.93 -44.71
C THR A 199 5.72 57.87 -45.43
N GLN A 200 4.40 57.66 -45.34
CA GLN A 200 3.40 58.61 -45.83
C GLN A 200 3.47 59.95 -45.09
N MET A 201 3.48 59.96 -43.75
CA MET A 201 3.64 61.20 -42.97
C MET A 201 4.97 61.92 -43.28
N LEU A 202 6.06 61.19 -43.48
CA LEU A 202 7.34 61.77 -43.92
C LEU A 202 7.26 62.36 -45.33
N MET A 203 6.50 61.74 -46.24
CA MET A 203 6.27 62.28 -47.58
C MET A 203 5.42 63.55 -47.54
N GLU A 204 4.36 63.58 -46.73
CA GLU A 204 3.50 64.75 -46.51
C GLU A 204 4.27 65.90 -45.85
N ALA A 205 5.06 65.62 -44.81
CA ALA A 205 5.91 66.60 -44.14
C ALA A 205 7.04 67.14 -45.05
N ARG A 206 7.63 66.30 -45.90
CA ARG A 206 8.58 66.76 -46.94
C ARG A 206 7.87 67.60 -48.01
N GLY A 207 6.65 67.24 -48.38
CA GLY A 207 5.81 68.00 -49.31
C GLY A 207 5.44 69.38 -48.77
N SER A 208 5.04 69.48 -47.51
CA SER A 208 4.72 70.75 -46.85
C SER A 208 5.96 71.62 -46.63
N LEU A 209 7.11 71.02 -46.27
CA LEU A 209 8.39 71.72 -46.21
C LEU A 209 8.79 72.29 -47.59
N ALA A 210 8.67 71.50 -48.66
CA ALA A 210 8.96 71.96 -50.02
C ALA A 210 7.97 73.05 -50.48
N ALA A 211 6.71 72.98 -50.07
CA ALA A 211 5.71 74.04 -50.33
C ALA A 211 6.06 75.33 -49.55
N MET A 212 6.45 75.23 -48.28
CA MET A 212 6.92 76.37 -47.48
C MET A 212 8.21 76.98 -48.03
N GLN A 213 9.17 76.18 -48.50
CA GLN A 213 10.37 76.67 -49.19
C GLN A 213 10.01 77.42 -50.47
N LYS A 214 9.10 76.89 -51.30
CA LYS A 214 8.60 77.61 -52.50
C LYS A 214 7.89 78.91 -52.14
N LEU A 215 7.05 78.91 -51.11
CA LEU A 215 6.35 80.10 -50.62
C LEU A 215 7.33 81.15 -50.08
N HIS A 216 8.34 80.73 -49.32
CA HIS A 216 9.42 81.58 -48.83
C HIS A 216 10.21 82.19 -49.99
N HIS A 217 10.63 81.39 -50.97
CA HIS A 217 11.31 81.93 -52.15
C HIS A 217 10.43 82.89 -52.95
N ALA A 218 9.13 82.62 -53.10
CA ALA A 218 8.20 83.53 -53.75
C ALA A 218 8.05 84.86 -52.98
N SER A 219 7.90 84.80 -51.65
CA SER A 219 7.84 85.98 -50.78
C SER A 219 9.15 86.77 -50.77
N GLN A 220 10.29 86.09 -50.74
CA GLN A 220 11.62 86.70 -50.85
C GLN A 220 11.80 87.41 -52.19
N ASN A 221 11.37 86.80 -53.30
CA ASN A 221 11.38 87.43 -54.62
C ASN A 221 10.43 88.63 -54.69
N GLN A 222 9.26 88.58 -54.06
CA GLN A 222 8.35 89.72 -53.93
C GLN A 222 8.97 90.86 -53.10
N LEU A 223 9.67 90.55 -52.01
CA LEU A 223 10.40 91.54 -51.22
C LEU A 223 11.53 92.18 -52.02
N PHE A 224 12.31 91.41 -52.79
CA PHE A 224 13.31 91.96 -53.70
C PHE A 224 12.69 92.83 -54.81
N ALA A 225 11.55 92.43 -55.38
CA ALA A 225 10.84 93.24 -56.37
C ALA A 225 10.31 94.56 -55.77
N MET A 226 9.72 94.51 -54.57
CA MET A 226 9.27 95.70 -53.83
C MET A 226 10.44 96.60 -53.40
N GLN A 227 11.59 96.02 -53.03
CA GLN A 227 12.81 96.79 -52.74
C GLN A 227 13.33 97.48 -54.01
N SER A 228 13.42 96.75 -55.13
CA SER A 228 13.81 97.31 -56.43
C SER A 228 12.87 98.42 -56.89
N GLN A 229 11.55 98.25 -56.74
CA GLN A 229 10.56 99.28 -57.03
C GLN A 229 10.66 100.47 -56.08
N SER A 230 10.93 100.25 -54.79
CA SER A 230 11.15 101.33 -53.82
C SER A 230 12.44 102.10 -54.11
N GLU A 231 13.49 101.44 -54.58
CA GLU A 231 14.73 102.06 -55.03
C GLU A 231 14.53 102.83 -56.35
N GLU A 232 13.82 102.25 -57.31
CA GLU A 232 13.45 102.92 -58.56
C GLU A 232 12.54 104.14 -58.31
N GLU A 233 11.53 104.04 -57.43
CA GLU A 233 10.74 105.18 -56.98
C GLU A 233 11.57 106.23 -56.22
N LYS A 234 12.57 105.83 -55.43
CA LYS A 234 13.45 106.79 -54.74
C LYS A 234 14.32 107.54 -55.74
N VAL A 235 14.89 106.85 -56.74
CA VAL A 235 15.66 107.45 -57.83
C VAL A 235 14.76 108.33 -58.69
N GLY A 236 13.54 107.88 -59.00
CA GLY A 236 12.53 108.66 -59.72
C GLY A 236 12.15 109.93 -58.96
N ARG A 237 11.82 109.84 -57.66
CA ARG A 237 11.56 111.01 -56.81
C ARG A 237 12.79 111.91 -56.64
N GLN A 238 14.00 111.35 -56.60
CA GLN A 238 15.24 112.15 -56.61
C GLN A 238 15.38 112.93 -57.92
N HIS A 239 15.09 112.30 -59.06
CA HIS A 239 15.13 112.97 -60.36
C HIS A 239 13.99 113.99 -60.54
N GLU A 240 12.79 113.71 -60.03
CA GLU A 240 11.70 114.69 -59.94
C GLU A 240 12.08 115.86 -59.04
N LEU A 241 12.78 115.61 -57.93
CA LEU A 241 13.33 116.67 -57.08
C LEU A 241 14.44 117.45 -57.80
N GLU A 242 15.33 116.81 -58.55
CA GLU A 242 16.35 117.48 -59.39
C GLU A 242 15.70 118.37 -60.45
N LEU A 243 14.67 117.88 -61.14
CA LEU A 243 13.88 118.64 -62.11
C LEU A 243 13.12 119.78 -61.43
N ALA A 244 12.48 119.53 -60.29
CA ALA A 244 11.77 120.56 -59.52
C ALA A 244 12.73 121.60 -58.93
N THR A 245 13.96 121.21 -58.55
CA THR A 245 15.01 122.17 -58.15
C THR A 245 15.56 122.93 -59.35
N ALA A 246 15.74 122.31 -60.52
CA ALA A 246 16.15 123.01 -61.73
C ALA A 246 15.05 123.94 -62.27
N GLU A 247 13.78 123.57 -62.13
CA GLU A 247 12.63 124.44 -62.41
C GLU A 247 12.49 125.53 -61.34
N LEU A 248 12.75 125.23 -60.07
CA LEU A 248 12.81 126.22 -58.99
C LEU A 248 13.97 127.20 -59.22
N GLU A 249 15.14 126.74 -59.62
CA GLU A 249 16.29 127.57 -60.00
C GLU A 249 15.93 128.42 -61.21
N ARG A 250 15.29 127.87 -62.25
CA ARG A 250 14.81 128.64 -63.41
C ARG A 250 13.68 129.60 -63.05
N ALA A 251 12.85 129.25 -62.08
CA ALA A 251 11.79 130.09 -61.52
C ALA A 251 12.36 131.14 -60.55
N GLN A 252 13.51 130.89 -59.92
CA GLN A 252 14.31 131.80 -59.11
C GLN A 252 15.14 132.73 -59.99
N GLU A 253 15.66 132.30 -61.14
CA GLU A 253 16.24 133.15 -62.17
C GLU A 253 15.16 134.07 -62.75
N ARG A 254 13.99 133.51 -63.08
CA ARG A 254 12.80 134.29 -63.46
C ARG A 254 12.32 135.18 -62.33
N LEU A 255 12.34 134.74 -61.07
CA LEU A 255 11.98 135.58 -59.93
C LEU A 255 13.02 136.66 -59.70
N MET A 256 14.32 136.43 -59.91
CA MET A 256 15.39 137.42 -59.81
C MET A 256 15.41 138.37 -61.01
N ALA A 257 14.87 137.98 -62.16
CA ALA A 257 14.61 138.86 -63.30
C ALA A 257 13.34 139.68 -63.03
N LEU A 258 12.24 139.01 -62.68
CA LEU A 258 11.00 139.62 -62.23
C LEU A 258 11.18 140.42 -60.96
N GLU A 259 12.20 140.21 -60.13
CA GLU A 259 12.53 140.95 -58.90
C GLU A 259 13.46 142.11 -59.18
N ARG A 260 14.18 142.14 -60.30
CA ARG A 260 14.71 143.39 -60.85
C ARG A 260 13.59 144.25 -61.44
N GLU A 261 12.61 143.63 -62.10
CA GLU A 261 11.36 144.30 -62.50
C GLU A 261 10.47 144.62 -61.28
N LYS A 262 10.55 143.83 -60.20
CA LYS A 262 9.82 144.04 -58.96
C LYS A 262 10.50 145.09 -58.12
N GLU A 263 11.82 145.24 -58.10
CA GLU A 263 12.49 146.40 -57.50
C GLU A 263 12.04 147.70 -58.21
N GLN A 264 11.87 147.65 -59.53
CA GLN A 264 11.23 148.72 -60.31
C GLN A 264 9.74 148.92 -59.97
N MET A 265 9.05 147.93 -59.39
CA MET A 265 7.62 147.97 -59.02
C MET A 265 7.34 147.92 -57.50
N VAL A 266 8.35 147.79 -56.64
CA VAL A 266 8.31 147.73 -55.16
C VAL A 266 8.77 149.04 -54.56
N SER A 267 9.52 149.84 -55.31
CA SER A 267 9.39 151.31 -55.19
C SER A 267 7.95 151.81 -55.39
N ALA A 268 7.03 150.99 -55.96
CA ALA A 268 5.63 151.34 -56.21
C ALA A 268 4.57 150.53 -55.42
N ALA A 269 4.90 149.36 -54.85
CA ALA A 269 3.90 148.43 -54.28
C ALA A 269 4.29 147.79 -52.92
N GLU A 270 5.18 148.43 -52.14
CA GLU A 270 5.60 147.92 -50.83
C GLU A 270 4.58 148.20 -49.71
N LYS A 271 3.40 147.56 -49.76
CA LYS A 271 2.40 147.57 -48.66
C LYS A 271 1.67 146.23 -48.49
N GLN A 272 2.19 145.41 -47.54
CA GLN A 272 1.48 144.40 -46.73
C GLN A 272 0.89 143.15 -47.44
N LYS A 273 0.65 142.00 -46.79
CA LYS A 273 1.26 141.31 -45.61
C LYS A 273 0.72 139.84 -45.59
N ALA A 274 1.37 138.93 -44.86
CA ALA A 274 1.04 137.50 -44.78
C ALA A 274 -0.19 137.11 -43.92
N GLY A 275 -0.69 135.86 -44.07
CA GLY A 275 -1.70 135.21 -43.19
C GLY A 275 -1.96 133.70 -43.51
N PRO A 276 -2.50 132.87 -42.58
CA PRO A 276 -2.18 131.42 -42.51
C PRO A 276 -3.38 130.43 -42.27
N SER A 277 -3.08 129.20 -41.80
CA SER A 277 -3.84 128.28 -40.89
C SER A 277 -4.60 127.03 -41.42
N ASP A 278 -4.38 125.91 -40.69
CA ASP A 278 -5.31 124.88 -40.16
C ASP A 278 -6.22 123.99 -41.05
N SER A 279 -6.65 122.75 -40.67
CA SER A 279 -6.42 121.88 -39.47
C SER A 279 -6.81 120.39 -39.75
N SER A 280 -6.59 119.47 -38.79
CA SER A 280 -7.57 118.47 -38.25
C SER A 280 -7.05 117.05 -37.93
N GLN A 281 -7.48 116.50 -36.79
CA GLN A 281 -7.26 115.14 -36.30
C GLN A 281 -8.49 114.68 -35.51
N GLN A 282 -9.03 113.49 -35.77
CA GLN A 282 -9.93 112.74 -34.88
C GLN A 282 -10.03 111.27 -35.33
N GLY A 283 -9.63 110.31 -34.48
CA GLY A 283 -9.65 108.88 -34.86
C GLY A 283 -9.26 107.87 -33.77
N ALA A 284 -9.05 108.29 -32.52
CA ALA A 284 -8.41 107.45 -31.49
C ALA A 284 -9.37 106.55 -30.67
N GLU A 285 -10.65 106.91 -30.52
CA GLU A 285 -11.53 106.25 -29.53
C GLU A 285 -12.08 104.87 -29.94
N ARG A 286 -12.09 104.53 -31.24
CA ARG A 286 -12.63 103.23 -31.71
C ARG A 286 -11.68 102.04 -31.49
N ALA A 287 -10.39 102.26 -31.28
CA ALA A 287 -9.41 101.18 -31.13
C ALA A 287 -9.40 100.54 -29.74
N ALA A 288 -9.73 101.31 -28.68
CA ALA A 288 -9.58 100.86 -27.29
C ALA A 288 -10.59 99.76 -26.90
N LEU A 289 -11.86 99.90 -27.29
CA LEU A 289 -12.93 98.98 -26.88
C LEU A 289 -12.76 97.57 -27.45
N ASN A 290 -12.22 97.45 -28.67
CA ASN A 290 -12.05 96.17 -29.36
C ASN A 290 -10.97 95.28 -28.73
N ILE A 291 -10.03 95.89 -27.99
CA ILE A 291 -8.94 95.18 -27.28
C ILE A 291 -9.45 94.61 -25.94
N GLU A 292 -10.35 95.31 -25.25
CA GLU A 292 -10.87 94.83 -23.97
C GLU A 292 -11.77 93.59 -24.15
N GLU A 293 -12.56 93.56 -25.22
CA GLU A 293 -13.46 92.44 -25.51
C GLU A 293 -12.71 91.15 -25.89
N SER A 294 -11.61 91.25 -26.64
CA SER A 294 -10.77 90.08 -26.98
C SER A 294 -10.08 89.46 -25.75
N MET A 295 -9.54 90.29 -24.85
CA MET A 295 -8.93 89.81 -23.59
C MET A 295 -9.94 89.08 -22.70
N ARG A 296 -11.21 89.51 -22.66
CA ARG A 296 -12.26 88.86 -21.88
C ARG A 296 -12.61 87.47 -22.43
N GLN A 297 -12.61 87.30 -23.75
CA GLN A 297 -12.82 85.99 -24.40
C GLN A 297 -11.65 85.04 -24.13
N GLU A 298 -10.41 85.50 -24.26
CA GLU A 298 -9.23 84.67 -23.99
C GLU A 298 -9.14 84.23 -22.51
N LEU A 299 -9.47 85.12 -21.56
CA LEU A 299 -9.58 84.75 -20.14
C LEU A 299 -10.69 83.74 -19.85
N TYR A 300 -11.74 83.66 -20.68
CA TYR A 300 -12.78 82.65 -20.55
C TYR A 300 -12.28 81.28 -21.02
N THR A 301 -11.68 81.19 -22.22
CA THR A 301 -11.14 79.93 -22.76
C THR A 301 -10.02 79.37 -21.88
N GLN A 302 -9.14 80.22 -21.33
CA GLN A 302 -8.11 79.80 -20.37
C GLN A 302 -8.68 79.21 -19.07
N ARG A 303 -9.81 79.73 -18.57
CA ARG A 303 -10.50 79.17 -17.39
C ARG A 303 -11.17 77.84 -17.70
N GLU A 304 -11.74 77.69 -18.90
CA GLU A 304 -12.38 76.46 -19.37
C GLU A 304 -11.34 75.33 -19.56
N ILE A 305 -10.23 75.61 -20.25
CA ILE A 305 -9.09 74.69 -20.39
C ILE A 305 -8.54 74.31 -19.01
N GLY A 306 -8.35 75.30 -18.12
CA GLY A 306 -7.90 75.04 -16.74
C GLY A 306 -8.87 74.19 -15.93
N ALA A 307 -10.18 74.31 -16.16
CA ALA A 307 -11.19 73.47 -15.50
C ALA A 307 -11.16 72.03 -16.04
N ARG A 308 -11.06 71.87 -17.36
CA ARG A 308 -10.92 70.57 -18.02
C ARG A 308 -9.66 69.82 -17.57
N LEU A 309 -8.50 70.47 -17.57
CA LEU A 309 -7.25 69.86 -17.09
C LEU A 309 -7.32 69.45 -15.61
N ARG A 310 -8.02 70.21 -14.76
CA ARG A 310 -8.26 69.81 -13.36
C ARG A 310 -9.17 68.58 -13.25
N ALA A 311 -10.18 68.45 -14.11
CA ALA A 311 -11.03 67.27 -14.16
C ALA A 311 -10.28 66.02 -14.68
N GLU A 312 -9.47 66.16 -15.73
CA GLU A 312 -8.62 65.09 -16.27
C GLU A 312 -7.57 64.64 -15.23
N ILE A 313 -6.93 65.56 -14.50
CA ILE A 313 -6.03 65.24 -13.38
C ILE A 313 -6.77 64.53 -12.24
N ALA A 314 -8.02 64.90 -11.94
CA ALA A 314 -8.81 64.23 -10.92
C ALA A 314 -9.18 62.79 -11.33
N GLY A 315 -9.58 62.59 -12.59
CA GLY A 315 -9.87 61.25 -13.14
C GLY A 315 -8.64 60.34 -13.12
N LEU A 316 -7.49 60.81 -13.64
CA LEU A 316 -6.24 60.04 -13.62
C LEU A 316 -5.76 59.70 -12.19
N ARG A 317 -6.03 60.54 -11.20
CA ARG A 317 -5.76 60.24 -9.79
C ARG A 317 -6.70 59.17 -9.24
N GLN A 318 -7.97 59.19 -9.62
CA GLN A 318 -8.93 58.16 -9.23
C GLN A 318 -8.57 56.82 -9.86
N GLU A 319 -8.25 56.77 -11.15
CA GLU A 319 -7.80 55.54 -11.84
C GLU A 319 -6.50 54.97 -11.22
N LEU A 320 -5.57 55.85 -10.81
CA LEU A 320 -4.35 55.44 -10.12
C LEU A 320 -4.63 54.87 -8.71
N GLU A 321 -5.56 55.46 -7.97
CA GLU A 321 -5.96 54.97 -6.63
C GLU A 321 -6.75 53.66 -6.73
N GLU A 322 -7.67 53.54 -7.68
CA GLU A 322 -8.45 52.32 -7.95
C GLU A 322 -7.54 51.16 -8.39
N SER A 323 -6.60 51.43 -9.31
CA SER A 323 -5.60 50.41 -9.71
C SER A 323 -4.64 50.08 -8.57
N GLY A 324 -4.19 51.07 -7.79
CA GLY A 324 -3.38 50.86 -6.58
C GLY A 324 -4.08 49.95 -5.56
N SER A 325 -5.37 50.21 -5.29
CA SER A 325 -6.23 49.41 -4.42
C SER A 325 -6.41 47.98 -4.95
N MET A 326 -6.68 47.81 -6.25
CA MET A 326 -6.76 46.48 -6.88
C MET A 326 -5.45 45.68 -6.76
N TRP A 327 -4.30 46.33 -6.97
CA TRP A 327 -3.00 45.68 -6.80
C TRP A 327 -2.69 45.36 -5.33
N ALA A 328 -3.05 46.23 -4.39
CA ALA A 328 -2.92 45.99 -2.96
C ALA A 328 -3.75 44.76 -2.52
N ALA A 329 -5.04 44.71 -2.90
CA ALA A 329 -5.92 43.57 -2.62
C ALA A 329 -5.41 42.28 -3.26
N ARG A 330 -4.86 42.33 -4.49
CA ARG A 330 -4.24 41.17 -5.15
C ARG A 330 -2.98 40.69 -4.42
N VAL A 331 -2.14 41.61 -3.94
CA VAL A 331 -0.94 41.28 -3.16
C VAL A 331 -1.32 40.67 -1.81
N GLU A 332 -2.35 41.19 -1.15
CA GLU A 332 -2.88 40.63 0.11
C GLU A 332 -3.48 39.24 -0.09
N GLY A 333 -4.29 39.04 -1.13
CA GLY A 333 -4.81 37.72 -1.51
C GLY A 333 -3.70 36.70 -1.82
N LEU A 334 -2.68 37.10 -2.59
CA LEU A 334 -1.52 36.24 -2.85
C LEU A 334 -0.75 35.89 -1.57
N LYS A 335 -0.51 36.86 -0.68
CA LYS A 335 0.10 36.62 0.64
C LYS A 335 -0.71 35.63 1.48
N ALA A 336 -2.04 35.76 1.51
CA ALA A 336 -2.91 34.84 2.20
C ALA A 336 -2.84 33.41 1.61
N THR A 337 -2.80 33.27 0.29
CA THR A 337 -2.62 31.95 -0.34
C THR A 337 -1.25 31.33 -0.03
N ILE A 338 -0.17 32.12 -0.03
CA ILE A 338 1.17 31.66 0.34
C ILE A 338 1.17 31.17 1.80
N GLN A 339 0.65 31.97 2.73
CA GLN A 339 0.54 31.58 4.15
C GLN A 339 -0.28 30.30 4.34
N ALA A 340 -1.40 30.13 3.62
CA ALA A 340 -2.18 28.90 3.66
C ALA A 340 -1.40 27.69 3.11
N THR A 341 -0.64 27.85 2.01
CA THR A 341 0.21 26.78 1.48
C THR A 341 1.40 26.45 2.39
N GLU A 342 2.00 27.44 3.06
CA GLU A 342 3.06 27.23 4.06
C GLU A 342 2.54 26.49 5.29
N GLN A 343 1.35 26.85 5.79
CA GLN A 343 0.70 26.13 6.89
C GLN A 343 0.37 24.69 6.51
N HIS A 344 -0.13 24.46 5.29
CA HIS A 344 -0.40 23.11 4.79
C HIS A 344 0.90 22.30 4.61
N ALA A 345 1.96 22.90 4.08
CA ALA A 345 3.28 22.27 3.96
C ALA A 345 3.84 21.87 5.34
N ARG A 346 3.81 22.77 6.33
CA ARG A 346 4.24 22.46 7.72
C ARG A 346 3.41 21.33 8.33
N ALA A 347 2.09 21.33 8.15
CA ALA A 347 1.24 20.25 8.64
C ALA A 347 1.57 18.90 7.98
N MET A 348 1.96 18.89 6.70
CA MET A 348 2.44 17.70 6.00
C MET A 348 3.83 17.27 6.47
N GLU A 349 4.75 18.21 6.74
CA GLU A 349 6.07 17.95 7.33
C GLU A 349 5.95 17.36 8.73
N GLU A 350 5.08 17.90 9.58
CA GLU A 350 4.74 17.34 10.90
C GLU A 350 4.16 15.93 10.78
N GLN A 351 3.21 15.70 9.87
CA GLN A 351 2.66 14.36 9.62
C GLN A 351 3.71 13.37 9.11
N LEU A 352 4.70 13.81 8.32
CA LEU A 352 5.81 12.97 7.87
C LEU A 352 6.83 12.72 8.99
N ALA A 353 7.09 13.69 9.86
CA ALA A 353 7.96 13.54 11.03
C ALA A 353 7.35 12.63 12.11
N MET A 354 6.01 12.61 12.23
CA MET A 354 5.28 11.71 13.13
C MET A 354 5.11 10.29 12.57
N ARG A 355 5.47 10.02 11.31
CA ARG A 355 5.52 8.64 10.80
C ARG A 355 6.74 7.92 11.36
N PRO A 356 6.62 6.65 11.76
CA PRO A 356 7.77 5.88 12.21
C PRO A 356 8.80 5.82 11.08
N THR A 357 10.06 6.11 11.42
CA THR A 357 11.17 6.04 10.46
C THR A 357 11.34 4.63 9.92
N ASN A 358 11.93 4.45 8.74
CA ASN A 358 12.16 3.11 8.18
C ASN A 358 12.97 2.21 9.15
N GLN A 359 13.89 2.80 9.92
CA GLN A 359 14.61 2.10 10.99
C GLN A 359 13.66 1.64 12.11
N GLN A 360 12.78 2.51 12.62
CA GLN A 360 11.76 2.11 13.59
C GLN A 360 10.76 1.08 13.03
N VAL A 361 10.44 1.11 11.74
CA VAL A 361 9.60 0.09 11.09
C VAL A 361 10.35 -1.23 10.92
N GLU A 362 11.66 -1.21 10.64
CA GLU A 362 12.52 -2.40 10.59
C GLU A 362 12.78 -2.98 11.97
N GLU A 363 13.00 -2.14 12.98
CA GLU A 363 13.06 -2.50 14.39
C GLU A 363 11.74 -3.08 14.86
N LEU A 364 10.58 -2.46 14.56
CA LEU A 364 9.27 -3.03 14.86
C LEU A 364 9.05 -4.35 14.11
N ARG A 365 9.50 -4.49 12.86
CA ARG A 365 9.47 -5.79 12.14
C ARG A 365 10.44 -6.81 12.70
N GLN A 366 11.54 -6.39 13.32
CA GLN A 366 12.49 -7.27 13.99
C GLN A 366 11.98 -7.66 15.38
N GLN A 367 11.40 -6.73 16.12
CA GLN A 367 10.68 -6.94 17.38
C GLN A 367 9.44 -7.80 17.15
N VAL A 368 8.68 -7.64 16.05
CA VAL A 368 7.58 -8.54 15.68
C VAL A 368 8.08 -9.90 15.24
N ARG A 369 9.23 -10.01 14.55
CA ARG A 369 9.86 -11.32 14.28
C ARG A 369 10.40 -11.98 15.55
N MET A 370 10.94 -11.20 16.48
CA MET A 370 11.38 -11.67 17.79
C MET A 370 10.20 -11.98 18.71
N LEU A 371 9.09 -11.24 18.66
CA LEU A 371 7.83 -11.53 19.36
C LEU A 371 7.08 -12.68 18.73
N HIS A 372 7.22 -12.93 17.43
CA HIS A 372 6.70 -14.14 16.79
C HIS A 372 7.58 -15.34 17.17
N ALA A 373 8.90 -15.21 17.19
CA ALA A 373 9.79 -16.25 17.70
C ALA A 373 9.66 -16.48 19.21
N VAL A 374 9.43 -15.42 20.00
CA VAL A 374 9.21 -15.48 21.45
C VAL A 374 7.80 -15.96 21.74
N SER A 375 6.75 -15.53 21.04
CA SER A 375 5.41 -16.11 21.17
C SER A 375 5.39 -17.58 20.75
N CYS A 376 6.09 -17.98 19.67
CA CYS A 376 6.31 -19.39 19.37
C CYS A 376 7.17 -20.14 20.43
N ASN A 377 7.80 -19.44 21.37
CA ASN A 377 8.53 -19.99 22.51
C ASN A 377 7.87 -19.71 23.89
N SER A 378 6.83 -18.87 23.97
CA SER A 378 6.22 -18.29 25.18
C SER A 378 4.70 -18.35 25.20
N VAL A 379 4.09 -18.89 24.13
CA VAL A 379 2.84 -19.68 24.21
C VAL A 379 3.11 -21.02 24.95
N GLY A 380 4.31 -21.18 25.53
CA GLY A 380 4.57 -22.09 26.64
C GLY A 380 4.28 -21.53 28.04
N GLU A 381 3.94 -20.25 28.20
CA GLU A 381 3.66 -19.61 29.51
C GLU A 381 2.43 -18.69 29.46
N GLU A 382 1.28 -19.34 29.65
CA GLU A 382 0.06 -18.96 30.41
C GLU A 382 -0.57 -17.55 30.35
N GLU A 383 -1.90 -17.60 30.45
CA GLU A 383 -2.95 -16.57 30.52
C GLU A 383 -2.71 -15.40 31.51
N GLU A 384 -3.27 -14.23 31.18
CA GLU A 384 -4.04 -13.34 32.07
C GLU A 384 -4.66 -12.21 31.21
N ALA A 385 -5.81 -11.59 31.45
CA ALA A 385 -7.06 -11.84 32.16
C ALA A 385 -7.78 -10.46 32.18
N GLU A 386 -9.09 -10.42 31.90
CA GLU A 386 -10.01 -9.31 32.25
C GLU A 386 -9.77 -7.91 31.59
N GLY A 387 -10.78 -7.09 31.26
CA GLY A 387 -12.22 -7.28 31.31
C GLY A 387 -13.00 -6.01 30.88
N GLU A 388 -14.32 -6.18 30.68
CA GLU A 388 -15.39 -5.15 30.71
C GLU A 388 -15.31 -3.91 29.76
N THR A 389 -16.33 -3.54 28.98
CA THR A 389 -17.69 -3.25 29.46
C THR A 389 -18.76 -3.21 28.35
N ARG A 390 -19.99 -3.53 28.78
CA ARG A 390 -21.32 -3.36 28.19
C ARG A 390 -21.60 -2.11 27.30
N THR A 391 -22.44 -2.34 26.27
CA THR A 391 -23.65 -1.60 25.81
C THR A 391 -23.91 -0.13 26.25
N PRO A 392 -24.59 0.73 25.45
CA PRO A 392 -25.77 0.37 24.62
C PRO A 392 -25.91 1.06 23.24
N GLY A 393 -26.92 0.65 22.47
CA GLY A 393 -27.32 1.31 21.23
C GLY A 393 -28.16 2.59 21.45
N GLY A 394 -28.16 3.47 20.45
CA GLY A 394 -28.97 4.69 20.44
C GLY A 394 -28.93 5.42 19.08
N LEU A 395 -30.12 5.65 18.52
CA LEU A 395 -30.51 6.54 17.41
C LEU A 395 -29.42 7.29 16.59
N LEU A 396 -29.55 7.28 15.26
CA LEU A 396 -30.10 8.41 14.47
C LEU A 396 -30.38 7.90 13.02
N GLN A 397 -31.63 7.84 12.57
CA GLN A 397 -32.42 8.92 11.97
C GLN A 397 -32.35 8.93 10.43
N MET A 398 -33.19 8.07 9.84
CA MET A 398 -33.51 8.04 8.41
C MET A 398 -34.63 9.04 8.13
N ARG A 399 -34.43 10.02 7.21
CA ARG A 399 -35.52 10.88 6.71
C ARG A 399 -35.20 11.53 5.35
N GLN A 400 -36.24 11.62 4.51
CA GLN A 400 -36.35 12.35 3.23
C GLN A 400 -35.52 11.82 2.03
N SER A 401 -36.01 11.85 0.77
CA SER A 401 -37.41 11.93 0.27
C SER A 401 -37.49 11.74 -1.25
N VAL A 402 -38.43 10.89 -1.70
CA VAL A 402 -39.44 11.11 -2.75
C VAL A 402 -39.08 11.98 -3.99
N ASP A 403 -39.03 11.28 -5.14
CA ASP A 403 -39.63 11.56 -6.47
C ASP A 403 -39.54 12.95 -7.14
N ALA A 404 -39.07 12.95 -8.40
CA ALA A 404 -39.48 13.88 -9.47
C ALA A 404 -39.00 13.33 -10.84
N GLY A 405 -39.88 13.37 -11.85
CA GLY A 405 -39.58 12.85 -13.19
C GLY A 405 -39.58 13.90 -14.32
N ASP A 406 -38.92 13.49 -15.41
CA ASP A 406 -39.18 13.79 -16.82
C ASP A 406 -38.86 15.17 -17.45
N ASN A 407 -38.40 15.08 -18.70
CA ASN A 407 -38.27 16.08 -19.78
C ASN A 407 -37.45 17.38 -19.61
N ALA A 408 -36.25 17.38 -20.22
CA ALA A 408 -35.72 18.55 -20.96
C ALA A 408 -34.78 18.13 -22.11
N LYS A 409 -35.26 18.11 -23.36
CA LYS A 409 -34.39 18.07 -24.55
C LYS A 409 -33.84 19.47 -24.81
N GLY A 410 -32.54 19.69 -24.54
CA GLY A 410 -31.88 20.96 -24.91
C GLY A 410 -30.41 21.03 -24.52
N GLN A 411 -29.51 20.83 -25.48
CA GLN A 411 -28.12 21.32 -25.51
C GLN A 411 -27.31 21.27 -24.19
N SER A 412 -26.92 20.07 -23.72
CA SER A 412 -25.79 19.92 -22.79
C SER A 412 -25.06 18.58 -22.97
N GLY A 413 -24.35 18.45 -24.09
CA GLY A 413 -23.66 17.20 -24.47
C GLY A 413 -22.42 16.84 -23.62
N GLY A 414 -21.91 17.77 -22.79
CA GLY A 414 -20.73 17.56 -21.95
C GLY A 414 -21.06 17.25 -20.49
N PHE A 415 -21.92 18.05 -19.85
CA PHE A 415 -22.19 17.93 -18.42
C PHE A 415 -22.96 16.67 -18.05
N GLY A 416 -24.02 16.32 -18.80
CA GLY A 416 -24.80 15.10 -18.50
C GLY A 416 -24.00 13.80 -18.65
N SER A 417 -22.97 13.77 -19.51
CA SER A 417 -22.07 12.62 -19.64
C SER A 417 -21.11 12.52 -18.45
N LEU A 418 -20.55 13.64 -17.99
CA LEU A 418 -19.68 13.69 -16.83
C LEU A 418 -20.45 13.37 -15.53
N GLU A 419 -21.66 13.92 -15.38
CA GLU A 419 -22.54 13.67 -14.24
C GLU A 419 -23.00 12.21 -14.18
N ALA A 420 -23.36 11.60 -15.32
CA ALA A 420 -23.66 10.17 -15.40
C ALA A 420 -22.44 9.30 -15.03
N LEU A 421 -21.23 9.67 -15.49
CA LEU A 421 -20.00 8.95 -15.16
C LEU A 421 -19.63 9.10 -13.68
N LEU A 422 -19.83 10.28 -13.09
CA LEU A 422 -19.63 10.54 -11.66
C LEU A 422 -20.65 9.77 -10.81
N LEU A 423 -21.92 9.72 -11.20
CA LEU A 423 -22.95 8.89 -10.55
C LEU A 423 -22.62 7.39 -10.65
N GLN A 424 -22.13 6.92 -11.80
CA GLN A 424 -21.69 5.54 -11.96
C GLN A 424 -20.48 5.22 -11.09
N LYS A 425 -19.48 6.11 -11.02
CA LYS A 425 -18.34 5.96 -10.10
C LYS A 425 -18.75 6.04 -8.64
N ASN A 426 -19.68 6.92 -8.28
CA ASN A 426 -20.17 7.05 -6.91
C ASN A 426 -20.88 5.75 -6.48
N ARG A 427 -21.81 5.23 -7.28
CA ARG A 427 -22.45 3.92 -7.05
C ARG A 427 -21.45 2.76 -7.01
N HIS A 428 -20.39 2.81 -7.81
CA HIS A 428 -19.34 1.79 -7.79
C HIS A 428 -18.53 1.85 -6.48
N LEU A 429 -18.14 3.05 -6.03
CA LEU A 429 -17.47 3.27 -4.75
C LEU A 429 -18.37 2.92 -3.56
N GLU A 430 -19.68 3.20 -3.63
CA GLU A 430 -20.67 2.72 -2.64
C GLU A 430 -20.73 1.18 -2.60
N HIS A 431 -20.67 0.52 -3.76
CA HIS A 431 -20.61 -0.94 -3.84
C HIS A 431 -19.30 -1.52 -3.30
N GLU A 432 -18.15 -0.94 -3.64
CA GLU A 432 -16.85 -1.33 -3.07
C GLU A 432 -16.79 -1.10 -1.56
N LEU A 433 -17.35 0.01 -1.07
CA LEU A 433 -17.39 0.34 0.36
C LEU A 433 -18.35 -0.56 1.14
N THR A 434 -19.48 -0.97 0.55
CA THR A 434 -20.38 -1.96 1.16
C THR A 434 -19.77 -3.36 1.15
N MET A 435 -19.10 -3.77 0.07
CA MET A 435 -18.36 -5.04 0.00
C MET A 435 -17.16 -5.08 0.95
N ALA A 436 -16.46 -3.96 1.14
CA ALA A 436 -15.38 -3.83 2.12
C ALA A 436 -15.92 -3.94 3.56
N ARG A 437 -17.04 -3.27 3.88
CA ARG A 437 -17.72 -3.41 5.18
C ARG A 437 -18.17 -4.84 5.44
N LEU A 438 -18.71 -5.53 4.43
CA LEU A 438 -19.18 -6.91 4.58
C LEU A 438 -18.00 -7.87 4.83
N LYS A 439 -16.88 -7.70 4.10
CA LYS A 439 -15.63 -8.42 4.39
C LYS A 439 -15.10 -8.16 5.79
N VAL A 440 -15.16 -6.92 6.30
CA VAL A 440 -14.77 -6.61 7.69
C VAL A 440 -15.64 -7.41 8.66
N VAL A 441 -16.97 -7.42 8.49
CA VAL A 441 -17.90 -8.20 9.33
C VAL A 441 -17.60 -9.69 9.28
N ASP A 442 -17.35 -10.26 8.08
CA ASP A 442 -16.97 -11.67 7.93
C ASP A 442 -15.65 -11.98 8.64
N THR A 443 -14.64 -11.12 8.50
CA THR A 443 -13.34 -11.31 9.19
C THR A 443 -13.44 -11.15 10.69
N THR A 444 -14.29 -10.25 11.21
CA THR A 444 -14.54 -10.15 12.66
C THR A 444 -15.26 -11.39 13.17
N ALA A 445 -16.27 -11.90 12.45
CA ALA A 445 -16.96 -13.12 12.85
C ALA A 445 -16.05 -14.37 12.84
N GLN A 446 -15.09 -14.43 11.89
CA GLN A 446 -14.05 -15.47 11.89
C GLN A 446 -13.07 -15.30 13.06
N LEU A 447 -12.67 -14.07 13.38
CA LEU A 447 -11.80 -13.78 14.52
C LEU A 447 -12.47 -14.12 15.85
N ASP A 448 -13.75 -13.77 16.03
CA ASP A 448 -14.55 -14.12 17.20
C ASP A 448 -14.68 -15.64 17.34
N ALA A 449 -14.96 -16.36 16.24
CA ALA A 449 -15.04 -17.82 16.24
C ALA A 449 -13.71 -18.49 16.62
N VAL A 450 -12.58 -18.02 16.07
CA VAL A 450 -11.26 -18.50 16.47
C VAL A 450 -10.96 -18.15 17.93
N GLY A 451 -11.34 -16.96 18.39
CA GLY A 451 -11.22 -16.55 19.80
C GLY A 451 -11.96 -17.49 20.75
N THR A 452 -13.20 -17.89 20.41
CA THR A 452 -13.93 -18.90 21.22
C THR A 452 -13.25 -20.26 21.23
N GLN A 453 -12.66 -20.70 20.11
CA GLN A 453 -11.92 -21.97 20.05
C GLN A 453 -10.63 -21.94 20.86
N VAL A 454 -9.94 -20.79 20.92
CA VAL A 454 -8.76 -20.60 21.77
C VAL A 454 -9.17 -20.68 23.25
N ALA A 455 -10.20 -19.94 23.66
CA ALA A 455 -10.71 -19.98 25.04
C ALA A 455 -11.20 -21.38 25.47
N ASP A 456 -11.85 -22.13 24.58
CA ASP A 456 -12.27 -23.52 24.85
C ASP A 456 -11.08 -24.48 25.02
N LEU A 457 -9.95 -24.21 24.35
CA LEU A 457 -8.72 -25.00 24.46
C LEU A 457 -7.90 -24.61 25.71
N GLU A 458 -7.85 -23.32 26.05
CA GLU A 458 -7.27 -22.79 27.30
C GLU A 458 -8.01 -23.35 28.53
N ALA A 459 -9.36 -23.37 28.50
CA ALA A 459 -10.17 -24.02 29.54
C ALA A 459 -9.89 -25.54 29.66
N GLN A 460 -9.67 -26.25 28.55
CA GLN A 460 -9.30 -27.66 28.58
C GLN A 460 -7.85 -27.90 29.06
N LEU A 461 -6.94 -26.96 28.80
CA LEU A 461 -5.56 -27.02 29.30
C LEU A 461 -5.53 -26.78 30.81
N SER A 462 -6.20 -25.75 31.32
CA SER A 462 -6.29 -25.48 32.76
C SER A 462 -7.00 -26.60 33.53
N GLU A 463 -8.08 -27.19 32.98
CA GLU A 463 -8.70 -28.39 33.58
C GLU A 463 -7.72 -29.57 33.67
N ARG A 464 -6.92 -29.80 32.62
CA ARG A 464 -5.88 -30.84 32.62
C ARG A 464 -4.72 -30.53 33.56
N GLN A 465 -4.29 -29.27 33.66
CA GLN A 465 -3.26 -28.79 34.59
C GLN A 465 -3.70 -29.09 36.04
N VAL A 466 -4.95 -28.79 36.38
CA VAL A 466 -5.56 -29.07 37.70
C VAL A 466 -5.75 -30.58 37.94
N LEU A 467 -6.06 -31.36 36.91
CA LEU A 467 -6.11 -32.82 37.03
C LEU A 467 -4.73 -33.42 37.27
N ILE A 468 -3.70 -32.93 36.56
CA ILE A 468 -2.31 -33.36 36.73
C ILE A 468 -1.83 -33.02 38.15
N SER A 469 -2.03 -31.79 38.64
CA SER A 469 -1.61 -31.42 39.99
C SER A 469 -2.29 -32.26 41.08
N ARG A 470 -3.59 -32.57 40.93
CA ARG A 470 -4.29 -33.50 41.83
C ARG A 470 -3.71 -34.92 41.79
N LEU A 471 -3.38 -35.43 40.60
CA LEU A 471 -2.75 -36.75 40.45
C LEU A 471 -1.33 -36.77 41.02
N GLU A 472 -0.58 -35.67 40.91
CA GLU A 472 0.73 -35.51 41.54
C GLU A 472 0.62 -35.46 43.08
N ASP A 473 -0.34 -34.69 43.62
CA ASP A 473 -0.66 -34.67 45.05
C ASP A 473 -1.10 -36.05 45.58
N ASP A 474 -1.96 -36.76 44.86
CA ASP A 474 -2.38 -38.13 45.20
C ASP A 474 -1.21 -39.13 45.16
N LEU A 475 -0.29 -38.98 44.20
CA LEU A 475 0.94 -39.78 44.13
C LEU A 475 1.91 -39.45 45.26
N LEU A 476 2.03 -38.18 45.66
CA LEU A 476 2.82 -37.75 46.82
C LEU A 476 2.19 -38.25 48.14
N ALA A 477 0.87 -38.24 48.26
CA ALA A 477 0.13 -38.81 49.38
C ALA A 477 0.28 -40.34 49.46
N SER A 478 0.21 -41.03 48.32
CA SER A 478 0.46 -42.47 48.22
C SER A 478 1.90 -42.83 48.62
N ARG A 479 2.89 -42.05 48.14
CA ARG A 479 4.32 -42.25 48.44
C ARG A 479 4.67 -41.95 49.90
N THR A 480 4.04 -40.93 50.50
CA THR A 480 4.21 -40.64 51.94
C THR A 480 3.53 -41.70 52.81
N ASN A 481 2.37 -42.23 52.42
CA ASN A 481 1.77 -43.38 53.11
C ASN A 481 2.62 -44.66 53.01
N GLN A 482 3.25 -44.93 51.85
CA GLN A 482 4.19 -46.05 51.71
C GLN A 482 5.45 -45.88 52.58
N ASN A 483 6.02 -44.67 52.64
CA ASN A 483 7.16 -44.38 53.53
C ASN A 483 6.76 -44.39 55.03
N GLY A 484 5.54 -43.98 55.38
CA GLY A 484 5.00 -44.05 56.75
C GLY A 484 4.79 -45.48 57.23
N ALA A 485 4.36 -46.38 56.34
CA ALA A 485 4.22 -47.81 56.64
C ALA A 485 5.57 -48.54 56.79
N ALA A 486 6.64 -48.03 56.17
CA ALA A 486 7.99 -48.61 56.25
C ALA A 486 8.81 -48.13 57.48
N GLY A 487 8.31 -47.15 58.24
CA GLY A 487 9.10 -46.38 59.22
C GLY A 487 8.57 -46.37 60.67
N ALA A 488 7.92 -47.43 61.14
CA ALA A 488 7.30 -47.45 62.48
C ALA A 488 7.55 -48.75 63.28
N SER A 489 8.80 -48.99 63.70
CA SER A 489 9.12 -50.05 64.67
C SER A 489 10.31 -49.73 65.58
N GLN A 490 10.13 -48.85 66.58
CA GLN A 490 10.59 -49.01 67.98
C GLN A 490 10.42 -47.76 68.88
N GLN A 491 9.85 -48.00 70.07
CA GLN A 491 10.05 -47.33 71.38
C GLN A 491 9.68 -45.84 71.63
N GLN A 492 8.54 -45.69 72.34
CA GLN A 492 8.34 -44.98 73.63
C GLN A 492 8.81 -43.52 73.84
N GLY A 493 7.84 -42.63 74.10
CA GLY A 493 8.04 -41.33 74.76
C GLY A 493 6.75 -40.51 74.93
N LEU A 494 6.23 -40.42 76.16
CA LEU A 494 5.17 -39.48 76.61
C LEU A 494 5.82 -38.35 77.43
N PRO A 495 5.16 -37.21 77.76
CA PRO A 495 3.88 -36.65 77.28
C PRO A 495 3.99 -35.16 76.83
N GLY A 496 2.89 -34.51 76.41
CA GLY A 496 2.92 -33.05 76.18
C GLY A 496 1.69 -32.41 75.52
N GLN A 497 0.70 -32.11 76.34
CA GLN A 497 -0.47 -31.22 76.15
C GLN A 497 -0.32 -30.02 75.18
N ALA A 498 -1.37 -29.76 74.38
CA ALA A 498 -2.16 -28.52 74.42
C ALA A 498 -3.51 -28.67 73.69
N GLN A 499 -4.49 -27.84 74.06
CA GLN A 499 -5.88 -27.74 73.58
C GLN A 499 -6.06 -27.88 72.04
N GLY A 500 -7.16 -28.44 71.50
CA GLY A 500 -8.59 -28.21 71.82
C GLY A 500 -9.20 -27.25 70.79
N LEU A 501 -10.50 -27.24 70.48
CA LEU A 501 -11.66 -27.82 71.18
C LEU A 501 -12.94 -27.72 70.29
N LEU A 502 -13.75 -28.80 70.23
CA LEU A 502 -15.15 -28.87 69.74
C LEU A 502 -15.41 -28.48 68.26
N GLY A 503 -16.38 -29.03 67.52
CA GLY A 503 -17.60 -29.81 67.83
C GLY A 503 -18.70 -29.29 66.87
N TYR A 504 -19.66 -30.05 66.33
CA TYR A 504 -20.45 -31.16 66.84
C TYR A 504 -21.08 -31.92 65.63
N GLU A 505 -21.47 -33.18 65.83
CA GLU A 505 -22.71 -33.92 65.41
C GLU A 505 -23.53 -33.46 64.16
N GLU A 506 -24.24 -34.32 63.41
CA GLU A 506 -24.97 -35.53 63.83
C GLU A 506 -25.32 -36.49 62.64
N ALA A 507 -25.57 -37.77 62.98
CA ALA A 507 -26.40 -38.80 62.35
C ALA A 507 -26.71 -38.85 60.82
N GLY A 508 -26.38 -40.01 60.22
CA GLY A 508 -27.44 -40.97 59.84
C GLY A 508 -27.71 -41.25 58.36
N GLY A 509 -28.07 -42.52 58.05
CA GLY A 509 -28.90 -42.85 56.88
C GLY A 509 -28.30 -43.77 55.81
N SER A 510 -28.48 -45.08 56.01
CA SER A 510 -28.77 -46.12 55.00
C SER A 510 -28.56 -45.79 53.50
N GLY A 511 -27.69 -46.57 52.84
CA GLY A 511 -27.55 -46.51 51.38
C GLY A 511 -28.72 -47.12 50.60
N GLN A 512 -28.82 -46.72 49.32
CA GLN A 512 -29.55 -47.43 48.27
C GLN A 512 -28.69 -47.50 47.02
N GLN A 513 -28.73 -48.65 46.34
CA GLN A 513 -28.06 -48.85 45.06
C GLN A 513 -28.79 -48.10 43.94
N GLN A 514 -28.05 -47.41 43.07
CA GLN A 514 -28.43 -47.24 41.67
C GLN A 514 -27.17 -46.96 40.82
N GLN A 515 -26.96 -47.79 39.81
CA GLN A 515 -25.99 -47.52 38.74
C GLN A 515 -26.59 -46.51 37.76
N PRO A 516 -25.82 -45.56 37.23
CA PRO A 516 -26.11 -44.93 35.94
C PRO A 516 -25.47 -45.77 34.82
N GLN A 517 -26.30 -46.36 33.96
CA GLN A 517 -25.86 -46.84 32.64
C GLN A 517 -25.99 -45.67 31.64
N GLU A 518 -24.94 -44.89 31.37
CA GLU A 518 -25.03 -43.82 30.36
C GLU A 518 -24.03 -43.92 29.19
N ASP A 519 -22.94 -44.69 29.30
CA ASP A 519 -21.92 -44.80 28.23
C ASP A 519 -22.38 -45.54 26.95
N SER A 520 -23.54 -46.20 26.97
CA SER A 520 -24.08 -46.90 25.78
C SER A 520 -24.85 -46.00 24.82
N SER A 521 -25.17 -44.76 25.21
CA SER A 521 -25.94 -43.83 24.37
C SER A 521 -25.12 -43.27 23.21
N MET A 522 -23.92 -42.74 23.50
CA MET A 522 -23.13 -41.97 22.54
C MET A 522 -22.59 -42.83 21.38
N ILE A 523 -22.17 -44.06 21.66
CA ILE A 523 -21.66 -45.00 20.63
C ILE A 523 -22.74 -45.37 19.59
N LYS A 524 -24.02 -45.48 20.00
CA LYS A 524 -25.12 -45.78 19.06
C LYS A 524 -25.49 -44.61 18.16
N VAL A 525 -25.25 -43.36 18.58
CA VAL A 525 -25.46 -42.17 17.74
C VAL A 525 -24.39 -42.08 16.66
N VAL A 526 -23.11 -42.33 17.01
CA VAL A 526 -21.98 -42.28 16.07
C VAL A 526 -22.08 -43.34 14.96
N CYS A 527 -22.54 -44.55 15.28
CA CYS A 527 -22.72 -45.60 14.25
C CYS A 527 -23.86 -45.32 13.25
N ASN A 528 -24.88 -44.55 13.61
CA ASN A 528 -26.05 -44.29 12.75
C ASN A 528 -25.88 -43.10 11.79
N GLN A 529 -24.81 -42.31 11.90
CA GLN A 529 -24.54 -41.18 10.99
C GLN A 529 -23.58 -41.54 9.83
N ARG A 530 -23.15 -42.80 9.71
CA ARG A 530 -22.15 -43.23 8.72
C ARG A 530 -22.71 -43.99 7.50
N ASP A 531 -24.00 -44.37 7.52
CA ASP A 531 -24.68 -45.14 6.45
C ASP A 531 -25.89 -44.39 5.84
N ARG A 532 -25.71 -43.14 5.41
CA ARG A 532 -26.63 -42.42 4.49
C ARG A 532 -25.90 -41.51 3.52
#